data_AF-A0A1J6JPF5-F1
#
_entry.id   AF-A0A1J6JPF5-F1
#
_cell.length_a   1.000
_cell.length_b   1.000
_cell.length_c   1.000
_cell.angle_alpha   90.00
_cell.angle_beta   90.00
_cell.angle_gamma   90.00
#
_symmetry.space_group_name_H-M   'P 1'
#
loop_
_entity.id
_entity.type
_entity.pdbx_description
1 polymer ?
#
loop_
_entity_poly.entity_id
_entity_poly.type
_entity_poly.pdbx_seq_one_letter_code
_entity_poly.pdbx_strand_id
1 'polypeptide(L)'
;MVNFLVERATSDMLIGPDWAMNVEICDICNRDPGQAKDVVKGIKKRLRSKKPKVQLLALTLLEAIVKNCGDIVHMHVAEKGLLHQMVKIVKKKPDFHVREKILILVDTWQEAFGGPRARYPQYYGSYQELLRIGAVFPQRSERSAPVFTPPQTHPLASDPQNLQKPESRQDTAESSADAEYPTLR
;
A
#
# COMPACT_ATOMS: atom_id res chain seq x y z
N MET A 1 0.55 18.92 12.34
CA MET A 1 1.69 17.98 12.40
C MET A 1 1.73 17.04 11.19
N VAL A 2 0.63 16.36 10.84
CA VAL A 2 0.63 15.36 9.74
C VAL A 2 0.98 15.90 8.34
N ASN A 3 0.65 17.16 8.03
CA ASN A 3 1.01 17.77 6.75
C ASN A 3 2.54 17.83 6.51
N PHE A 4 3.33 17.99 7.58
CA PHE A 4 4.78 18.01 7.49
C PHE A 4 5.34 16.62 7.13
N LEU A 5 4.75 15.56 7.66
CA LEU A 5 5.12 14.19 7.30
C LEU A 5 4.85 13.92 5.82
N VAL A 6 3.71 14.37 5.30
CA VAL A 6 3.40 14.27 3.86
C VAL A 6 4.42 15.05 3.02
N GLU A 7 4.83 16.24 3.45
CA GLU A 7 5.83 17.03 2.74
C GLU A 7 7.21 16.35 2.72
N ARG A 8 7.62 15.72 3.82
CA ARG A 8 8.86 14.92 3.92
C ARG A 8 8.80 13.65 3.07
N ALA A 9 7.72 12.87 3.17
CA ALA A 9 7.51 11.63 2.43
C ALA A 9 7.49 11.82 0.90
N THR A 10 7.27 13.06 0.47
CA THR A 10 7.18 13.43 -0.94
C THR A 10 8.20 14.49 -1.34
N SER A 11 9.31 14.59 -0.59
CA SER A 11 10.42 15.49 -0.89
C SER A 11 11.13 15.09 -2.19
N ASP A 12 11.49 16.06 -3.01
CA ASP A 12 12.27 15.82 -4.23
C ASP A 12 13.72 15.41 -3.97
N MET A 13 14.18 15.53 -2.72
CA MET A 13 15.50 15.08 -2.27
C MET A 13 15.57 13.57 -2.04
N LEU A 14 14.43 12.86 -1.93
CA LEU A 14 14.41 11.41 -1.71
C LEU A 14 14.89 10.64 -2.94
N ILE A 15 15.65 9.56 -2.80
CA ILE A 15 16.07 8.74 -3.96
C ILE A 15 14.88 7.94 -4.52
N GLY A 16 13.96 7.53 -3.65
CA GLY A 16 12.72 6.82 -3.97
C GLY A 16 11.69 6.95 -2.84
N PRO A 17 10.61 6.15 -2.84
CA PRO A 17 9.64 6.16 -1.76
C PRO A 17 10.28 5.86 -0.40
N ASP A 18 10.03 6.71 0.58
CA ASP A 18 10.36 6.45 1.98
C ASP A 18 9.27 5.55 2.59
N TRP A 19 9.46 4.24 2.50
CA TRP A 19 8.47 3.28 2.97
C TRP A 19 8.25 3.32 4.47
N ALA A 20 9.28 3.62 5.26
CA ALA A 20 9.14 3.76 6.71
C ALA A 20 8.17 4.92 7.04
N MET A 21 8.35 6.07 6.39
CA MET A 21 7.45 7.22 6.59
C MET A 21 6.06 6.99 6.00
N ASN A 22 5.94 6.27 4.88
CA ASN A 22 4.63 5.93 4.32
C ASN A 22 3.84 5.01 5.27
N VAL A 23 4.50 4.04 5.91
CA VAL A 23 3.89 3.17 6.92
C VAL A 23 3.49 3.97 8.15
N GLU A 24 4.35 4.86 8.64
CA GLU A 24 4.02 5.77 9.76
C GLU A 24 2.77 6.62 9.45
N ILE A 25 2.64 7.15 8.24
CA ILE A 25 1.46 7.91 7.83
C ILE A 25 0.21 7.00 7.78
N CYS A 26 0.34 5.74 7.33
CA CYS A 26 -0.78 4.79 7.37
C CYS A 26 -1.22 4.51 8.81
N ASP A 27 -0.27 4.30 9.73
CA ASP A 27 -0.56 4.08 11.14
C ASP A 27 -1.28 5.29 11.75
N ILE A 28 -0.87 6.51 11.40
CA ILE A 28 -1.56 7.74 11.84
C ILE A 28 -3.00 7.76 11.32
N CYS A 29 -3.23 7.47 10.03
CA CYS A 29 -4.58 7.43 9.46
C CYS A 29 -5.48 6.39 10.15
N ASN A 30 -4.91 5.23 10.52
CA ASN A 30 -5.64 4.16 11.18
C ASN A 30 -5.93 4.43 12.67
N ARG A 31 -5.02 5.14 13.36
CA ARG A 31 -5.19 5.50 14.78
C ARG A 31 -6.08 6.71 15.01
N ASP A 32 -6.00 7.71 14.13
CA ASP A 32 -6.79 8.94 14.21
C ASP A 32 -7.46 9.24 12.85
N PRO A 33 -8.73 8.80 12.66
CA PRO A 33 -9.52 9.09 11.47
C PRO A 33 -9.64 10.59 11.16
N GLY A 34 -9.51 11.47 12.16
CA GLY A 34 -9.50 12.93 11.98
C GLY A 34 -8.30 13.42 11.17
N GLN A 35 -7.14 12.76 11.29
CA GLN A 35 -5.93 13.10 10.53
C GLN A 35 -6.00 12.64 9.07
N ALA A 36 -6.78 11.59 8.76
CA ALA A 36 -6.89 11.05 7.41
C ALA A 36 -7.31 12.12 6.38
N LYS A 37 -8.22 13.01 6.77
CA LYS A 37 -8.65 14.16 5.97
C LYS A 37 -7.48 15.09 5.61
N ASP A 38 -6.62 15.38 6.57
CA ASP A 38 -5.50 16.30 6.38
C ASP A 38 -4.36 15.65 5.61
N VAL A 39 -4.11 14.35 5.80
CA VAL A 39 -3.21 13.57 4.93
C VAL A 39 -3.64 13.65 3.47
N VAL A 40 -4.91 13.36 3.17
CA VAL A 40 -5.44 13.40 1.80
C VAL A 40 -5.34 14.81 1.19
N LYS A 41 -5.61 15.87 1.98
CA LYS A 41 -5.41 17.25 1.55
C LYS A 41 -3.93 17.56 1.27
N GLY A 42 -3.03 17.10 2.14
CA GLY A 42 -1.59 17.23 1.98
C GLY A 42 -1.13 16.59 0.68
N ILE A 43 -1.52 15.34 0.42
CA ILE A 43 -1.21 14.63 -0.83
C ILE A 43 -1.73 15.40 -2.04
N LYS A 44 -2.98 15.87 -2.00
CA LYS A 44 -3.55 16.69 -3.08
C LYS A 44 -2.76 17.98 -3.33
N LYS A 45 -2.24 18.62 -2.27
CA LYS A 45 -1.33 19.78 -2.39
C LYS A 45 -0.03 19.38 -3.10
N ARG A 46 0.57 18.24 -2.75
CA ARG A 46 1.80 17.73 -3.39
C ARG A 46 1.59 17.38 -4.87
N LEU A 47 0.42 16.84 -5.25
CA LEU A 47 0.06 16.58 -6.65
C LEU A 47 0.00 17.85 -7.53
N ARG A 48 -0.17 19.04 -6.93
CA ARG A 48 -0.11 20.31 -7.67
C ARG A 48 1.31 20.80 -7.98
N SER A 49 2.34 20.12 -7.44
CA SER A 49 3.73 20.39 -7.80
C SER A 49 3.95 20.21 -9.30
N LYS A 50 4.87 21.01 -9.87
CA LYS A 50 5.33 20.83 -11.25
C LYS A 50 6.43 19.77 -11.39
N LYS A 51 7.00 19.30 -10.27
CA LYS A 51 8.10 18.33 -10.25
C LYS A 51 7.53 16.91 -10.37
N PRO A 52 7.83 16.14 -11.43
CA PRO A 52 7.31 14.78 -11.61
C PRO A 52 7.63 13.86 -10.44
N LYS A 53 8.85 13.96 -9.90
CA LYS A 53 9.29 13.20 -8.73
C LYS A 53 8.40 13.40 -7.50
N VAL A 54 8.02 14.64 -7.20
CA VAL A 54 7.09 14.95 -6.09
C VAL A 54 5.71 14.35 -6.35
N GLN A 55 5.23 14.42 -7.60
CA GLN A 55 3.93 13.84 -7.97
C GLN A 55 3.95 12.32 -7.85
N LEU A 56 5.00 11.65 -8.33
CA LEU A 56 5.16 10.20 -8.23
C LEU A 56 5.20 9.74 -6.77
N LEU A 57 6.00 10.38 -5.92
CA LEU A 57 6.05 10.06 -4.49
C LEU A 57 4.69 10.28 -3.81
N ALA A 58 3.98 11.36 -4.17
CA ALA A 58 2.63 11.61 -3.65
C ALA A 58 1.60 10.56 -4.12
N LEU A 59 1.69 10.10 -5.38
CA LEU A 59 0.85 9.02 -5.90
C LEU A 59 1.17 7.68 -5.23
N THR A 60 2.44 7.40 -4.92
CA THR A 60 2.85 6.20 -4.18
C THR A 60 2.34 6.22 -2.74
N LEU A 61 2.46 7.35 -2.04
CA LEU A 61 1.89 7.51 -0.71
C LEU A 61 0.36 7.37 -0.73
N LEU A 62 -0.29 7.97 -1.72
CA LEU A 62 -1.75 7.84 -1.91
C LEU A 62 -2.18 6.38 -2.11
N GLU A 63 -1.45 5.64 -2.94
CA GLU A 63 -1.70 4.21 -3.12
C GLU A 63 -1.56 3.45 -1.80
N ALA A 64 -0.50 3.70 -1.03
CA ALA A 64 -0.29 3.04 0.25
C ALA A 64 -1.45 3.30 1.23
N ILE A 65 -1.90 4.55 1.38
CA ILE A 65 -3.00 4.85 2.32
C ILE A 65 -4.34 4.28 1.83
N VAL A 66 -4.61 4.27 0.52
CA VAL A 66 -5.85 3.68 -0.02
C VAL A 66 -5.86 2.16 0.20
N LYS A 67 -4.70 1.49 0.10
CA LYS A 67 -4.62 0.04 0.31
C LYS A 67 -4.73 -0.38 1.77
N ASN A 68 -4.28 0.46 2.71
CA ASN A 68 -4.06 0.03 4.10
C ASN A 68 -4.89 0.76 5.16
N CYS A 69 -5.64 1.82 4.81
CA CYS A 69 -6.32 2.67 5.81
C CYS A 69 -7.86 2.61 5.77
N GLY A 70 -8.42 1.70 4.98
CA GLY A 70 -9.85 1.43 4.94
C GLY A 70 -10.73 2.61 4.47
N ASP A 71 -12.03 2.48 4.77
CA ASP A 71 -13.13 3.26 4.20
C ASP A 71 -13.02 4.77 4.45
N ILE A 72 -12.48 5.19 5.60
CA ILE A 72 -12.34 6.61 5.92
C ILE A 72 -11.43 7.34 4.92
N VAL A 73 -10.32 6.70 4.51
CA VAL A 73 -9.43 7.24 3.50
C VAL A 73 -10.10 7.22 2.13
N HIS A 74 -10.83 6.16 1.79
CA HIS A 74 -11.55 6.04 0.52
C HIS A 74 -12.58 7.17 0.36
N MET A 75 -13.37 7.42 1.40
CA MET A 75 -14.33 8.53 1.47
C MET A 75 -13.65 9.88 1.24
N HIS A 76 -12.54 10.16 1.94
CA HIS A 76 -11.84 11.43 1.78
C HIS A 76 -11.20 11.61 0.41
N VAL A 77 -10.65 10.56 -0.20
CA VAL A 77 -10.13 10.61 -1.58
C VAL A 77 -11.24 10.96 -2.56
N ALA A 78 -12.43 10.37 -2.40
CA ALA A 78 -13.61 10.64 -3.22
C ALA A 78 -14.13 12.08 -3.05
N GLU A 79 -14.25 12.56 -1.81
CA GLU A 79 -14.90 13.84 -1.52
C GLU A 79 -13.99 15.06 -1.65
N LYS A 80 -12.68 14.93 -1.38
CA LYS A 80 -11.80 16.11 -1.31
C LYS A 80 -11.25 16.52 -2.67
N GLY A 81 -11.85 16.03 -3.76
CA GLY A 81 -11.50 16.37 -5.14
C GLY A 81 -10.07 15.97 -5.52
N LEU A 82 -9.55 14.91 -4.90
CA LEU A 82 -8.24 14.37 -5.23
C LEU A 82 -8.27 13.70 -6.60
N LEU A 83 -9.30 12.88 -6.87
CA LEU A 83 -9.47 12.21 -8.16
C LEU A 83 -9.61 13.21 -9.31
N HIS A 84 -10.39 14.28 -9.13
CA HIS A 84 -10.48 15.37 -10.11
C HIS A 84 -9.12 16.04 -10.37
N GLN A 85 -8.30 16.21 -9.34
CA GLN A 85 -6.94 16.73 -9.49
C GLN A 85 -6.06 15.78 -10.33
N MET A 86 -6.20 14.46 -10.17
CA MET A 86 -5.49 13.46 -11.00
C MET A 86 -5.93 13.54 -12.47
N VAL A 87 -7.23 13.62 -12.75
CA VAL A 87 -7.75 13.79 -14.11
C VAL A 87 -7.22 15.10 -14.74
N LYS A 88 -7.20 16.20 -13.97
CA LYS A 88 -6.65 17.48 -14.43
C LYS A 88 -5.16 17.40 -14.76
N ILE A 89 -4.39 16.59 -14.04
CA ILE A 89 -2.96 16.36 -14.33
C ILE A 89 -2.83 15.63 -15.67
N VAL A 90 -3.58 14.55 -15.91
CA VAL A 90 -3.54 13.80 -17.19
C VAL A 90 -3.90 14.70 -18.38
N LYS A 91 -4.93 15.55 -18.25
CA LYS A 91 -5.33 16.52 -19.29
C LYS A 91 -4.21 17.49 -19.68
N LYS A 92 -3.28 17.78 -18.75
CA LYS A 92 -2.16 18.70 -18.98
C LYS A 92 -0.93 18.05 -19.61
N LYS A 93 -1.03 16.78 -20.06
CA LYS A 93 0.08 16.03 -20.65
C LYS A 93 1.33 16.03 -19.75
N PRO A 94 1.25 15.41 -18.57
CA PRO A 94 2.34 15.43 -17.58
C PRO A 94 3.48 14.51 -18.05
N ASP A 95 4.52 14.38 -17.21
CA ASP A 95 5.54 13.34 -17.38
C ASP A 95 4.89 11.96 -17.60
N PHE A 96 5.53 11.14 -18.44
CA PHE A 96 5.02 9.83 -18.84
C PHE A 96 4.69 8.94 -17.63
N HIS A 97 5.61 8.84 -16.67
CA HIS A 97 5.43 7.97 -15.50
C HIS A 97 4.34 8.48 -14.58
N VAL A 98 4.17 9.81 -14.47
CA VAL A 98 3.08 10.41 -13.69
C VAL A 98 1.73 10.08 -14.34
N ARG A 99 1.63 10.22 -15.67
CA ARG A 99 0.42 9.86 -16.42
C ARG A 99 0.10 8.38 -16.22
N GLU A 100 1.06 7.51 -16.47
CA GLU A 100 0.90 6.06 -16.36
C GLU A 100 0.46 5.65 -14.96
N LYS A 101 1.13 6.16 -13.92
CA LYS A 101 0.76 5.86 -12.53
C LYS A 101 -0.66 6.30 -12.20
N ILE A 102 -1.10 7.47 -12.67
CA ILE A 102 -2.48 7.94 -12.48
C ILE A 102 -3.48 6.99 -13.14
N LEU A 103 -3.22 6.59 -14.40
CA LEU A 103 -4.12 5.70 -15.14
C LEU A 103 -4.24 4.34 -14.45
N ILE A 104 -3.11 3.76 -14.03
CA ILE A 104 -3.09 2.51 -13.27
C ILE A 104 -3.93 2.62 -12.00
N LEU A 105 -3.72 3.67 -11.19
CA LEU A 105 -4.44 3.82 -9.93
C LEU A 105 -5.94 4.03 -10.12
N VAL A 106 -6.35 4.89 -11.07
CA VAL A 106 -7.77 5.14 -11.32
C VAL A 106 -8.48 3.90 -11.83
N ASP A 107 -7.86 3.16 -12.75
CA ASP A 107 -8.41 1.91 -13.24
C ASP A 107 -8.50 0.87 -12.10
N THR A 108 -7.41 0.68 -11.37
CA THR A 108 -7.35 -0.27 -10.25
C THR A 108 -8.45 0.02 -9.23
N TRP A 109 -8.62 1.28 -8.83
CA TRP A 109 -9.60 1.66 -7.81
C TRP A 109 -11.03 1.61 -8.30
N GLN A 110 -11.33 2.02 -9.55
CA GLN A 110 -12.70 1.95 -10.03
C GLN A 110 -13.21 0.51 -10.02
N GLU A 111 -12.37 -0.45 -10.42
CA GLU A 111 -12.78 -1.86 -10.42
C GLU A 111 -12.90 -2.40 -8.99
N ALA A 112 -11.87 -2.15 -8.16
CA ALA A 112 -11.82 -2.65 -6.80
C ALA A 112 -12.97 -2.11 -5.93
N PHE A 113 -13.49 -0.91 -6.23
CA PHE A 113 -14.63 -0.33 -5.53
C PHE A 113 -15.99 -0.63 -6.15
N GLY A 114 -16.08 -1.49 -7.18
CA GLY A 114 -17.35 -1.96 -7.75
C GLY A 114 -17.84 -1.22 -8.99
N GLY A 115 -16.99 -0.40 -9.61
CA GLY A 115 -17.22 0.25 -10.90
C GLY A 115 -18.51 1.09 -10.92
N PRO A 116 -19.44 0.84 -11.86
CA PRO A 116 -20.71 1.57 -11.93
C PRO A 116 -21.57 1.51 -10.66
N ARG A 117 -21.36 0.51 -9.80
CA ARG A 117 -22.12 0.28 -8.56
C ARG A 117 -21.32 0.67 -7.31
N ALA A 118 -20.22 1.40 -7.48
CA ALA A 118 -19.35 1.78 -6.37
C ALA A 118 -20.05 2.69 -5.35
N ARG A 119 -19.79 2.44 -4.06
CA ARG A 119 -20.23 3.31 -2.95
C ARG A 119 -19.75 4.76 -3.13
N TYR A 120 -18.53 4.91 -3.65
CA TYR A 120 -17.93 6.18 -3.99
C TYR A 120 -17.86 6.34 -5.52
N PRO A 121 -18.93 6.80 -6.18
CA PRO A 121 -19.02 6.84 -7.65
C PRO A 121 -17.96 7.73 -8.31
N GLN A 122 -17.29 8.61 -7.55
CA GLN A 122 -16.24 9.49 -8.03
C GLN A 122 -15.03 8.74 -8.61
N TYR A 123 -14.72 7.54 -8.11
CA TYR A 123 -13.65 6.69 -8.66
C TYR A 123 -13.98 6.27 -10.09
N TYR A 124 -15.17 5.68 -10.29
CA TYR A 124 -15.66 5.29 -11.61
C TYR A 124 -15.88 6.51 -12.53
N GLY A 125 -16.42 7.60 -12.00
CA GLY A 125 -16.60 8.85 -12.74
C GLY A 125 -15.28 9.41 -13.28
N SER A 126 -14.20 9.32 -12.52
CA SER A 126 -12.87 9.76 -12.94
C SER A 126 -12.29 8.87 -14.04
N TYR A 127 -12.52 7.56 -13.95
CA TYR A 127 -12.17 6.61 -15.01
C TYR A 127 -12.92 6.91 -16.31
N GLN A 128 -14.24 7.11 -16.24
CA GLN A 128 -15.07 7.47 -17.40
C GLN A 128 -14.65 8.81 -18.02
N GLU A 129 -14.30 9.80 -17.20
CA GLU A 129 -13.80 11.08 -17.69
C GLU A 129 -12.47 10.93 -18.45
N LEU A 130 -11.56 10.07 -17.95
CA LEU A 130 -10.30 9.76 -18.62
C LEU A 130 -10.52 9.05 -19.96
N LEU A 131 -11.45 8.08 -20.03
CA LEU A 131 -11.84 7.46 -21.30
C LEU A 131 -12.38 8.49 -22.30
N ARG A 132 -13.26 9.39 -21.84
CA ARG A 132 -13.87 10.42 -22.70
C ARG A 132 -12.85 11.38 -23.31
N ILE A 133 -11.73 11.64 -22.64
CA ILE A 133 -10.62 12.44 -23.17
C ILE A 133 -9.59 11.63 -23.95
N GLY A 134 -9.86 10.36 -24.25
CA GLY A 134 -9.00 9.49 -25.05
C GLY A 134 -7.80 8.92 -24.31
N ALA A 135 -7.86 8.80 -22.97
CA ALA A 135 -6.81 8.10 -22.24
C ALA A 135 -6.83 6.60 -22.57
N VAL A 136 -5.66 6.05 -22.91
CA VAL A 136 -5.46 4.61 -23.09
C VAL A 136 -4.90 4.06 -21.79
N PHE A 137 -5.64 3.18 -21.14
CA PHE A 137 -5.22 2.55 -19.90
C PHE A 137 -4.24 1.39 -20.16
N PRO A 138 -3.19 1.22 -19.35
CA PRO A 138 -2.29 0.07 -19.47
C PRO A 138 -3.04 -1.25 -19.31
N GLN A 139 -2.61 -2.29 -20.03
CA GLN A 139 -3.17 -3.63 -19.86
C GLN A 139 -2.81 -4.18 -18.48
N ARG A 140 -3.79 -4.76 -17.80
CA ARG A 140 -3.56 -5.48 -16.55
C ARG A 140 -3.09 -6.90 -16.84
N SER A 141 -2.12 -7.39 -16.07
CA SER A 141 -1.78 -8.81 -16.09
C SER A 141 -2.82 -9.59 -15.28
N GLU A 142 -3.27 -10.72 -15.79
CA GLU A 142 -4.27 -11.60 -15.13
C GLU A 142 -3.78 -12.17 -13.78
N ARG A 143 -2.49 -12.02 -13.45
CA ARG A 143 -1.87 -12.51 -12.20
C ARG A 143 -1.78 -11.46 -11.09
N SER A 144 -2.54 -10.37 -11.18
CA SER A 144 -2.47 -9.27 -10.20
C SER A 144 -3.06 -9.69 -8.86
N ALA A 145 -2.32 -9.45 -7.76
CA ALA A 145 -2.79 -9.69 -6.40
C ALA A 145 -4.00 -8.79 -6.03
N PRO A 146 -4.81 -9.17 -5.03
CA PRO A 146 -5.92 -8.33 -4.56
C PRO A 146 -5.47 -6.91 -4.23
N VAL A 147 -6.27 -5.92 -4.63
CA VAL A 147 -5.93 -4.49 -4.49
C VAL A 147 -5.85 -4.07 -3.02
N PHE A 148 -6.69 -4.67 -2.17
CA PHE A 148 -6.75 -4.36 -0.74
C PHE A 148 -6.07 -5.46 0.07
N THR A 149 -5.23 -5.03 1.00
CA THR A 149 -4.67 -5.92 2.01
C THR A 149 -5.80 -6.30 2.99
N PRO A 150 -6.01 -7.59 3.31
CA PRO A 150 -6.96 -7.96 4.35
C PRO A 150 -6.56 -7.32 5.70
N PRO A 151 -7.54 -6.95 6.56
CA PRO A 151 -7.25 -6.41 7.89
C PRO A 151 -6.34 -7.36 8.68
N GLN A 152 -5.35 -6.84 9.40
CA GLN A 152 -4.56 -7.68 10.31
C GLN A 152 -5.45 -8.22 11.43
N THR A 153 -5.61 -9.55 11.48
CA THR A 153 -6.39 -10.26 12.49
C THR A 153 -5.56 -10.75 13.69
N HIS A 154 -4.23 -10.62 13.65
CA HIS A 154 -3.33 -11.10 14.70
C HIS A 154 -2.44 -9.98 15.27
N PRO A 155 -2.28 -9.89 16.59
CA PRO A 155 -1.25 -9.05 17.20
C PRO A 155 0.13 -9.50 16.71
N LEU A 156 0.99 -8.56 16.33
CA LEU A 156 2.41 -8.83 16.09
C LEU A 156 2.99 -9.37 17.41
N ALA A 157 3.27 -10.67 17.46
CA ALA A 157 3.99 -11.27 18.58
C ALA A 157 5.38 -10.65 18.63
N SER A 158 5.62 -9.81 19.64
CA SER A 158 6.95 -9.42 20.07
C SER A 158 7.64 -10.65 20.65
N ASP A 159 8.42 -11.35 19.83
CA ASP A 159 9.15 -12.55 20.24
C ASP A 159 10.64 -12.21 20.46
N PRO A 160 11.17 -12.25 21.70
CA PRO A 160 12.60 -12.16 21.94
C PRO A 160 13.20 -13.57 21.91
N GLN A 161 13.70 -14.02 20.76
CA GLN A 161 14.40 -15.31 20.68
C GLN A 161 15.84 -15.18 21.20
N ASN A 162 15.95 -15.35 22.51
CA ASN A 162 16.89 -16.22 23.22
C ASN A 162 18.13 -16.65 22.41
N LEU A 163 19.21 -15.89 22.56
CA LEU A 163 20.54 -16.26 22.12
C LEU A 163 21.20 -17.15 23.18
N GLN A 164 21.89 -18.20 22.72
CA GLN A 164 22.87 -19.05 23.40
C GLN A 164 22.40 -20.44 23.86
N LYS A 165 22.65 -21.40 22.97
CA LYS A 165 23.05 -22.76 23.33
C LYS A 165 24.58 -22.81 23.38
N PRO A 166 25.20 -23.47 24.37
CA PRO A 166 26.42 -24.21 24.09
C PRO A 166 26.31 -25.67 24.53
N GLU A 167 26.85 -26.54 23.68
CA GLU A 167 27.10 -27.96 23.95
C GLU A 167 28.27 -28.16 24.93
N SER A 168 28.22 -29.17 25.80
CA SER A 168 29.35 -30.07 26.11
C SER A 168 28.93 -31.26 27.00
N ARG A 169 29.23 -32.49 26.51
CA ARG A 169 29.86 -33.68 27.16
C ARG A 169 29.64 -33.90 28.68
N GLN A 170 29.43 -35.10 29.25
CA GLN A 170 29.99 -36.44 28.95
C GLN A 170 29.40 -37.49 29.93
N ASP A 171 29.51 -38.78 29.56
CA ASP A 171 29.61 -40.02 30.40
C ASP A 171 28.37 -40.44 31.24
N THR A 172 27.99 -41.72 31.45
CA THR A 172 28.74 -42.99 31.52
C THR A 172 27.79 -44.21 31.49
N ALA A 173 28.35 -45.40 31.22
CA ALA A 173 27.97 -46.76 31.65
C ALA A 173 26.74 -47.44 30.97
N GLU A 174 26.95 -48.40 30.05
CA GLU A 174 27.18 -49.85 30.27
C GLU A 174 25.96 -50.62 30.83
N SER A 175 25.40 -51.52 30.01
CA SER A 175 25.37 -52.98 30.27
C SER A 175 24.26 -53.69 29.47
N SER A 176 24.68 -54.71 28.70
CA SER A 176 24.13 -56.08 28.56
C SER A 176 22.61 -56.31 28.44
N ALA A 177 22.06 -57.23 27.65
CA ALA A 177 22.52 -58.28 26.76
C ALA A 177 21.27 -58.83 26.04
N ASP A 178 21.48 -59.54 24.91
CA ASP A 178 20.74 -60.71 24.38
C ASP A 178 19.21 -60.72 24.32
N ALA A 179 18.53 -61.41 23.41
CA ALA A 179 18.80 -61.96 22.10
C ALA A 179 17.41 -62.45 21.61
N GLU A 180 17.17 -62.16 20.33
CA GLU A 180 16.34 -62.78 19.30
C GLU A 180 15.56 -64.11 19.49
N TYR A 181 14.50 -64.21 18.66
CA TYR A 181 13.74 -65.36 18.08
C TYR A 181 12.28 -65.57 18.55
N PRO A 182 11.36 -66.17 17.74
CA PRO A 182 11.56 -67.04 16.55
C PRO A 182 10.81 -66.58 15.26
N THR A 183 10.98 -67.13 14.05
CA THR A 183 10.77 -68.54 13.62
C THR A 183 11.09 -68.68 12.12
N LEU A 184 11.60 -69.83 11.65
CA LEU A 184 11.16 -70.56 10.44
C LEU A 184 11.96 -71.87 10.23
N ARG A 185 11.52 -72.97 10.86
CA ARG A 185 11.10 -74.25 10.26
C ARG A 185 10.95 -75.34 11.31
#